data_AF-A0A7V9U7E2-F1
#
_entry.id   AF-A0A7V9U7E2-F1
#
_cell.length_a   1.000
_cell.length_b   1.000
_cell.length_c   1.000
_cell.angle_alpha   90.00
_cell.angle_beta   90.00
_cell.angle_gamma   90.00
#
_symmetry.space_group_name_H-M   'P 1'
#
loop_
_entity.id
_entity.type
_entity.pdbx_description
1 polymer ?
#
loop_
_entity_poly.entity_id
_entity_poly.type
_entity_poly.pdbx_seq_one_letter_code
_entity_poly.pdbx_strand_id
1 'polypeptide(L)'
;IASSVGGSPTTTYAENIGVMAATRVYSTAAYYVAAFVAIAFGFSPKFGALVSATPGGVLGGITVILYGMIGLLGAKIWRENGVDFGNPINLVPLGAGIVIAIGNTELQVTDDFTLGGIALGTIVVLVFYHLSRAIAPTHLRDPDPGTLIAVGEPGVHGEDDDPRASYEGQADHGQTRGDDVGHDGLRREVGERRDSDDDRRGNIGGGGSHRGDPT
;
A
#
# COMPACT_ATOMS: atom_id res chain seq x y z
N ILE A 1 33.68 -2.22 -17.34
CA ILE A 1 34.95 -2.53 -16.63
C ILE A 1 34.91 -3.88 -15.91
N ALA A 2 33.94 -4.17 -15.03
CA ALA A 2 33.86 -5.43 -14.30
C ALA A 2 33.77 -6.65 -15.24
N SER A 3 32.84 -6.64 -16.20
CA SER A 3 32.70 -7.73 -17.19
C SER A 3 33.93 -7.89 -18.09
N SER A 4 34.66 -6.81 -18.35
CA SER A 4 35.90 -6.84 -19.14
C SER A 4 37.05 -7.57 -18.44
N VAL A 5 37.02 -7.63 -17.09
CA VAL A 5 38.00 -8.35 -16.27
C VAL A 5 37.45 -9.68 -15.73
N GLY A 6 36.34 -10.18 -16.28
CA GLY A 6 35.71 -11.45 -15.89
C GLY A 6 34.78 -11.36 -14.67
N GLY A 7 34.45 -10.16 -14.19
CA GLY A 7 33.50 -9.94 -13.11
C GLY A 7 32.04 -9.98 -13.55
N SER A 8 31.16 -10.44 -12.66
CA SER A 8 29.71 -10.42 -12.86
C SER A 8 29.15 -8.98 -12.85
N PRO A 9 28.01 -8.69 -13.50
CA PRO A 9 27.33 -7.41 -13.35
C PRO A 9 27.06 -7.07 -11.88
N THR A 10 27.36 -5.83 -11.49
CA THR A 10 27.23 -5.36 -10.10
C THR A 10 25.97 -4.52 -9.93
N THR A 11 25.26 -4.71 -8.83
CA THR A 11 24.11 -3.89 -8.42
C THR A 11 24.32 -3.30 -7.03
N THR A 12 23.62 -2.21 -6.72
CA THR A 12 23.64 -1.63 -5.37
C THR A 12 22.82 -2.50 -4.43
N TYR A 13 23.46 -3.04 -3.39
CA TYR A 13 22.78 -3.80 -2.35
C TYR A 13 21.98 -2.87 -1.44
N ALA A 14 20.68 -3.11 -1.31
CA ALA A 14 19.78 -2.31 -0.48
C ALA A 14 20.09 -2.43 1.03
N GLU A 15 20.73 -3.52 1.43
CA GLU A 15 21.19 -3.78 2.80
C GLU A 15 22.19 -2.72 3.29
N ASN A 16 23.04 -2.22 2.38
CA ASN A 16 24.05 -1.22 2.71
C ASN A 16 23.44 0.12 3.13
N ILE A 17 22.26 0.45 2.59
CA ILE A 17 21.53 1.68 2.97
C ILE A 17 20.97 1.55 4.39
N GLY A 18 20.51 0.35 4.78
CA GLY A 18 20.04 0.07 6.14
C GLY A 18 21.15 0.21 7.18
N VAL A 19 22.35 -0.30 6.87
CA VAL A 19 23.52 -0.16 7.77
C VAL A 19 23.96 1.31 7.90
N MET A 20 23.93 2.08 6.80
CA MET A 20 24.21 3.52 6.85
C MET A 20 23.19 4.28 7.68
N ALA A 21 21.90 3.93 7.59
CA ALA A 21 20.84 4.53 8.40
C ALA A 21 21.04 4.25 9.91
N ALA A 22 21.45 3.04 10.26
CA ALA A 22 21.68 2.66 11.66
C ALA A 22 22.95 3.30 12.26
N THR A 23 24.05 3.30 11.51
CA THR A 23 25.34 3.84 11.97
C THR A 23 25.45 5.35 11.83
N ARG A 24 24.57 5.98 11.04
CA ARG A 24 24.62 7.40 10.62
C ARG A 24 25.93 7.79 9.95
N VAL A 25 26.68 6.83 9.41
CA VAL A 25 27.92 7.07 8.68
C VAL A 25 27.64 7.01 7.18
N TYR A 26 27.44 8.17 6.58
CA TYR A 26 27.23 8.34 5.13
C TYR A 26 28.52 8.74 4.40
N SER A 27 29.68 8.34 4.93
CA SER A 27 30.99 8.78 4.43
C SER A 27 31.44 7.99 3.20
N THR A 28 31.76 8.70 2.12
CA THR A 28 32.38 8.10 0.91
C THR A 28 33.77 7.51 1.21
N ALA A 29 34.49 8.05 2.22
CA ALA A 29 35.77 7.51 2.65
C ALA A 29 35.66 6.07 3.19
N ALA A 30 34.56 5.75 3.89
CA ALA A 30 34.33 4.40 4.40
C ALA A 30 34.20 3.37 3.27
N TYR A 31 33.58 3.75 2.14
CA TYR A 31 33.47 2.89 0.96
C TYR A 31 34.84 2.61 0.31
N TYR A 32 35.74 3.60 0.26
CA TYR A 32 37.10 3.38 -0.25
C TYR A 32 37.90 2.41 0.63
N VAL A 33 37.80 2.55 1.96
CA VAL A 33 38.45 1.63 2.90
C VAL A 33 37.87 0.22 2.76
N ALA A 34 36.55 0.09 2.66
CA ALA A 34 35.89 -1.20 2.45
C ALA A 34 36.32 -1.86 1.13
N ALA A 35 36.41 -1.09 0.04
CA ALA A 35 36.89 -1.58 -1.25
C ALA A 35 38.34 -2.08 -1.17
N PHE A 36 39.23 -1.35 -0.50
CA PHE A 36 40.62 -1.76 -0.33
C PHE A 36 40.74 -3.06 0.50
N VAL A 37 39.98 -3.18 1.59
CA VAL A 37 39.93 -4.40 2.42
C VAL A 37 39.38 -5.58 1.61
N ALA A 38 38.33 -5.37 0.81
CA ALA A 38 37.76 -6.41 -0.04
C ALA A 38 38.78 -6.91 -1.08
N ILE A 39 39.54 -6.00 -1.71
CA ILE A 39 40.61 -6.37 -2.64
C ILE A 39 41.70 -7.16 -1.91
N ALA A 40 42.14 -6.71 -0.73
CA ALA A 40 43.15 -7.40 0.06
C ALA A 40 42.71 -8.83 0.46
N PHE A 41 41.44 -9.03 0.82
CA PHE A 41 40.88 -10.35 1.08
C PHE A 41 40.70 -11.20 -0.18
N GLY A 42 40.38 -10.58 -1.31
CA GLY A 42 40.31 -11.25 -2.61
C GLY A 42 41.63 -11.89 -3.05
N PHE A 43 42.76 -11.26 -2.72
CA PHE A 43 44.09 -11.81 -2.97
C PHE A 43 44.60 -12.77 -1.88
N SER A 44 43.86 -12.98 -0.79
CA SER A 44 44.26 -13.85 0.32
C SER A 44 43.80 -15.29 0.11
N PRO A 45 44.70 -16.25 -0.16
CA PRO A 45 44.31 -17.65 -0.41
C PRO A 45 43.66 -18.31 0.82
N LYS A 46 44.03 -17.87 2.03
CA LYS A 46 43.46 -18.36 3.29
C LYS A 46 41.99 -17.99 3.45
N PHE A 47 41.61 -16.78 3.01
CA PHE A 47 40.22 -16.35 3.06
C PHE A 47 39.37 -17.14 2.04
N GLY A 48 39.90 -17.35 0.82
CA GLY A 48 39.24 -18.21 -0.17
C GLY A 48 39.00 -19.63 0.34
N ALA A 49 39.99 -20.23 1.01
CA ALA A 49 39.84 -21.56 1.62
C ALA A 49 38.73 -21.59 2.69
N LEU A 50 38.67 -20.56 3.56
CA LEU A 50 37.62 -20.44 4.58
C LEU A 50 36.22 -20.34 3.95
N VAL A 51 36.05 -19.51 2.90
CA VAL A 51 34.78 -19.38 2.20
C VAL A 51 34.38 -20.72 1.56
N SER A 52 35.32 -21.43 0.94
CA SER A 52 35.06 -22.75 0.34
C SER A 52 34.68 -23.83 1.36
N ALA A 53 35.12 -23.69 2.61
CA ALA A 53 34.77 -24.59 3.71
C ALA A 53 33.36 -24.32 4.29
N THR A 54 32.65 -23.30 3.81
CA THR A 54 31.30 -22.96 4.29
C THR A 54 30.31 -24.05 3.91
N PRO A 55 29.52 -24.61 4.86
CA PRO A 55 28.52 -25.62 4.54
C PRO A 55 27.45 -25.11 3.57
N GLY A 56 27.02 -25.96 2.63
CA GLY A 56 26.01 -25.60 1.64
C GLY A 56 24.68 -25.12 2.25
N GLY A 57 24.31 -25.61 3.43
CA GLY A 57 23.12 -25.15 4.15
C GLY A 57 23.16 -23.66 4.53
N VAL A 58 24.34 -23.13 4.85
CA VAL A 58 24.51 -21.70 5.18
C VAL A 58 24.37 -20.84 3.92
N LEU A 59 25.00 -21.27 2.81
CA LEU A 59 24.88 -20.59 1.51
C LEU A 59 23.42 -20.59 1.01
N GLY A 60 22.71 -21.71 1.20
CA GLY A 60 21.28 -21.80 0.93
C GLY A 60 20.45 -20.82 1.77
N GLY A 61 20.70 -20.75 3.08
CA GLY A 61 20.00 -19.81 3.96
C GLY A 61 20.22 -18.34 3.56
N ILE A 62 21.46 -17.96 3.29
CA ILE A 62 21.80 -16.59 2.88
C ILE A 62 21.14 -16.25 1.54
N THR A 63 21.17 -17.14 0.56
CA THR A 63 20.54 -16.89 -0.76
C THR A 63 19.03 -16.73 -0.67
N VAL A 64 18.33 -17.53 0.15
CA VAL A 64 16.88 -17.39 0.38
C VAL A 64 16.56 -16.02 0.99
N ILE A 65 17.32 -15.58 2.00
CA ILE A 65 17.14 -14.27 2.62
C ILE A 65 17.38 -13.15 1.61
N LEU A 66 18.47 -13.24 0.84
CA LEU A 66 18.81 -12.25 -0.19
C LEU A 66 17.71 -12.13 -1.26
N TYR A 67 17.24 -13.25 -1.82
CA TYR A 67 16.17 -13.23 -2.83
C TYR A 67 14.85 -12.73 -2.24
N GLY A 68 14.53 -13.09 -0.99
CA GLY A 68 13.36 -12.57 -0.28
C GLY A 68 13.41 -11.04 -0.10
N MET A 69 14.57 -10.50 0.30
CA MET A 69 14.76 -9.05 0.44
C MET A 69 14.67 -8.31 -0.89
N ILE A 70 15.21 -8.87 -1.98
CA ILE A 70 15.08 -8.29 -3.32
C ILE A 70 13.60 -8.22 -3.73
N GLY A 71 12.82 -9.30 -3.49
CA GLY A 71 11.38 -9.31 -3.77
C GLY A 71 10.61 -8.26 -2.97
N LEU A 72 10.87 -8.16 -1.65
CA LEU A 72 10.26 -7.15 -0.79
C LEU A 72 10.63 -5.71 -1.19
N LEU A 73 11.85 -5.49 -1.66
CA LEU A 73 12.27 -4.18 -2.15
C LEU A 73 11.43 -3.77 -3.38
N GLY A 74 11.15 -4.71 -4.30
CA GLY A 74 10.24 -4.46 -5.42
C GLY A 74 8.84 -4.03 -4.96
N ALA A 75 8.26 -4.75 -4.01
CA ALA A 75 6.95 -4.40 -3.43
C ALA A 75 6.98 -3.05 -2.71
N LYS A 76 8.05 -2.76 -1.97
CA LYS A 76 8.26 -1.47 -1.30
C LYS A 76 8.29 -0.31 -2.29
N ILE A 77 8.98 -0.47 -3.43
CA ILE A 77 9.04 0.55 -4.49
C ILE A 77 7.63 0.86 -5.02
N TRP A 78 6.79 -0.14 -5.28
CA TRP A 78 5.42 0.10 -5.74
C TRP A 78 4.58 0.84 -4.70
N ARG A 79 4.71 0.45 -3.42
CA ARG A 79 4.00 1.11 -2.32
C ARG A 79 4.46 2.55 -2.12
N GLU A 80 5.75 2.82 -2.16
CA GLU A 80 6.30 4.18 -2.00
C GLU A 80 5.98 5.11 -3.17
N ASN A 81 5.85 4.57 -4.39
CA ASN A 81 5.41 5.33 -5.56
C ASN A 81 3.88 5.44 -5.69
N GLY A 82 3.11 4.90 -4.73
CA GLY A 82 1.65 5.00 -4.74
C GLY A 82 0.99 4.24 -5.90
N VAL A 83 1.53 3.08 -6.28
CA VAL A 83 0.90 2.23 -7.30
C VAL A 83 -0.44 1.72 -6.78
N ASP A 84 -1.53 2.10 -7.46
CA ASP A 84 -2.87 1.64 -7.14
C ASP A 84 -3.10 0.22 -7.69
N PHE A 85 -3.14 -0.77 -6.78
CA PHE A 85 -3.45 -2.16 -7.09
C PHE A 85 -4.96 -2.45 -7.17
N GLY A 86 -5.83 -1.49 -6.82
CA GLY A 86 -7.28 -1.59 -7.06
C GLY A 86 -7.63 -1.38 -8.53
N ASN A 87 -6.80 -0.62 -9.25
CA ASN A 87 -6.98 -0.40 -10.68
C ASN A 87 -6.55 -1.64 -11.51
N PRO A 88 -7.47 -2.27 -12.28
CA PRO A 88 -7.15 -3.42 -13.11
C PRO A 88 -6.08 -3.14 -14.18
N ILE A 89 -5.89 -1.88 -14.59
CA ILE A 89 -4.82 -1.46 -15.52
C ILE A 89 -3.43 -1.72 -14.94
N ASN A 90 -3.28 -1.64 -13.61
CA ASN A 90 -2.01 -1.92 -12.94
C ASN A 90 -1.96 -3.38 -12.48
N LEU A 91 -3.05 -3.86 -11.86
CA LEU A 91 -3.11 -5.17 -11.23
C LEU A 91 -2.91 -6.33 -12.22
N VAL A 92 -3.60 -6.31 -13.35
CA VAL A 92 -3.57 -7.41 -14.33
C VAL A 92 -2.19 -7.57 -14.99
N PRO A 93 -1.55 -6.53 -15.55
CA PRO A 93 -0.20 -6.65 -16.10
C PRO A 93 0.82 -7.10 -15.05
N LEU A 94 0.77 -6.54 -13.83
CA LEU A 94 1.70 -6.90 -12.76
C LEU A 94 1.53 -8.36 -12.34
N GLY A 95 0.29 -8.82 -12.15
CA GLY A 95 -0.01 -10.22 -11.81
C GLY A 95 0.48 -11.20 -12.87
N ALA A 96 0.17 -10.94 -14.14
CA ALA A 96 0.63 -11.78 -15.26
C ALA A 96 2.16 -11.84 -15.33
N GLY A 97 2.82 -10.68 -15.22
CA GLY A 97 4.27 -10.58 -15.23
C GLY A 97 4.97 -11.35 -14.10
N ILE A 98 4.46 -11.20 -12.88
CA ILE A 98 5.01 -11.88 -11.70
C ILE A 98 4.88 -13.40 -11.83
N VAL A 99 3.72 -13.90 -12.28
CA VAL A 99 3.50 -15.35 -12.48
C VAL A 99 4.45 -15.93 -13.52
N ILE A 100 4.62 -15.23 -14.65
CA ILE A 100 5.55 -15.64 -15.72
C ILE A 100 7.01 -15.64 -15.23
N ALA A 101 7.38 -14.62 -14.45
CA ALA A 101 8.73 -14.47 -13.91
C ALA A 101 9.06 -15.55 -12.87
N ILE A 102 8.16 -15.78 -11.91
CA ILE A 102 8.34 -16.80 -10.85
C ILE A 102 8.24 -18.21 -11.42
N GLY A 103 7.34 -18.43 -12.39
CA GLY A 103 7.15 -19.72 -13.05
C GLY A 103 8.28 -20.14 -13.99
N ASN A 104 9.35 -19.35 -14.11
CA ASN A 104 10.46 -19.53 -15.05
C ASN A 104 9.98 -19.92 -16.46
N THR A 105 8.97 -19.21 -16.97
CA THR A 105 8.43 -19.51 -18.30
C THR A 105 9.45 -19.09 -19.35
N GLU A 106 9.88 -20.04 -20.17
CA GLU A 106 10.85 -19.82 -21.23
C GLU A 106 10.15 -19.81 -22.59
N LEU A 107 10.37 -18.74 -23.37
CA LEU A 107 9.96 -18.70 -24.77
C LEU A 107 11.19 -18.81 -25.67
N GLN A 108 11.22 -19.86 -26.48
CA GLN A 108 12.22 -20.02 -27.52
C GLN A 108 11.74 -19.25 -28.75
N VAL A 109 12.47 -18.18 -29.09
CA VAL A 109 12.14 -17.36 -30.27
C VAL A 109 12.93 -17.85 -31.49
N THR A 110 14.14 -18.35 -31.26
CA THR A 110 15.03 -18.99 -32.24
C THR A 110 15.76 -20.16 -31.55
N ASP A 111 16.33 -21.11 -32.31
CA ASP A 111 17.11 -22.23 -31.76
C ASP A 111 18.28 -21.77 -30.83
N ASP A 112 18.84 -20.58 -31.07
CA ASP A 112 19.91 -19.98 -30.27
C ASP A 112 19.45 -18.90 -29.27
N PHE A 113 18.15 -18.56 -29.25
CA PHE A 113 17.66 -17.42 -28.46
C PHE A 113 16.42 -17.79 -27.64
N THR A 114 16.63 -17.86 -26.33
CA THR A 114 15.60 -18.13 -25.33
C THR A 114 15.40 -16.92 -24.43
N LEU A 115 14.14 -16.54 -24.26
CA LEU A 115 13.72 -15.51 -23.31
C LEU A 115 13.30 -16.18 -22.01
N GLY A 116 14.14 -16.04 -20.99
CA GLY A 116 13.90 -16.58 -19.65
C GLY A 116 12.84 -15.81 -18.87
N GLY A 117 12.26 -16.46 -17.86
CA GLY A 117 11.08 -16.01 -17.13
C GLY A 117 11.08 -14.54 -16.73
N ILE A 118 12.17 -14.04 -16.11
CA ILE A 118 12.24 -12.63 -15.65
C ILE A 118 12.24 -11.65 -16.84
N ALA A 119 12.98 -11.96 -17.90
CA ALA A 119 13.05 -11.12 -19.10
C ALA A 119 11.69 -11.10 -19.81
N LEU A 120 11.08 -12.28 -20.01
CA LEU A 120 9.77 -12.41 -20.62
C LEU A 120 8.69 -11.74 -19.78
N GLY A 121 8.67 -11.99 -18.47
CA GLY A 121 7.72 -11.40 -17.54
C GLY A 121 7.78 -9.87 -17.55
N THR A 122 8.99 -9.29 -17.58
CA THR A 122 9.16 -7.83 -17.68
C THR A 122 8.59 -7.28 -18.99
N ILE A 123 8.83 -7.94 -20.12
CA ILE A 123 8.27 -7.54 -21.42
C ILE A 123 6.74 -7.59 -21.38
N VAL A 124 6.16 -8.66 -20.82
CA VAL A 124 4.70 -8.80 -20.68
C VAL A 124 4.12 -7.69 -19.83
N VAL A 125 4.71 -7.37 -18.66
CA VAL A 125 4.25 -6.25 -17.81
C VAL A 125 4.24 -4.95 -18.62
N LEU A 126 5.35 -4.63 -19.30
CA LEU A 126 5.47 -3.38 -20.02
C LEU A 126 4.47 -3.29 -21.17
N VAL A 127 4.42 -4.31 -22.03
CA VAL A 127 3.53 -4.30 -23.20
C VAL A 127 2.07 -4.27 -22.76
N PHE A 128 1.70 -5.12 -21.80
CA PHE A 128 0.32 -5.21 -21.34
C PHE A 128 -0.10 -3.94 -20.60
N TYR A 129 0.76 -3.36 -19.76
CA TYR A 129 0.48 -2.07 -19.12
C TYR A 129 0.24 -0.95 -20.15
N HIS A 130 1.11 -0.82 -21.17
CA HIS A 130 0.95 0.21 -22.19
C HIS A 130 -0.30 -0.02 -23.06
N LEU A 131 -0.60 -1.27 -23.40
CA LEU A 131 -1.79 -1.63 -24.16
C LEU A 131 -3.07 -1.37 -23.37
N SER A 132 -3.13 -1.83 -22.11
CA SER A 132 -4.23 -1.56 -21.20
C SER A 132 -4.43 -0.07 -21.01
N ARG A 133 -3.34 0.70 -20.82
CA ARG A 133 -3.43 2.16 -20.71
C ARG A 133 -3.92 2.81 -22.00
N ALA A 134 -3.54 2.32 -23.18
CA ALA A 134 -3.98 2.86 -24.47
C ALA A 134 -5.46 2.60 -24.76
N ILE A 135 -5.97 1.42 -24.39
CA ILE A 135 -7.36 1.00 -24.63
C ILE A 135 -8.32 1.46 -23.52
N ALA A 136 -7.80 1.68 -22.30
CA ALA A 136 -8.62 1.98 -21.14
C ALA A 136 -9.48 3.26 -21.33
N PRO A 137 -10.78 3.20 -21.00
CA PRO A 137 -11.62 4.38 -20.94
C PRO A 137 -11.17 5.33 -19.83
N THR A 138 -11.43 6.63 -20.00
CA THR A 138 -10.87 7.72 -19.17
C THR A 138 -11.14 7.57 -17.67
N HIS A 139 -12.25 6.95 -17.26
CA HIS A 139 -12.62 6.75 -15.85
C HIS A 139 -11.74 5.74 -15.10
N LEU A 140 -10.92 4.93 -15.79
CA LEU A 140 -9.93 4.06 -15.15
C LEU A 140 -8.52 4.68 -15.22
N ARG A 141 -8.36 5.82 -15.90
CA ARG A 141 -7.06 6.50 -16.02
C ARG A 141 -6.85 7.52 -14.90
N ASP A 142 -7.92 8.00 -14.29
CA ASP A 142 -7.87 8.84 -13.11
C ASP A 142 -7.69 7.96 -11.85
N PRO A 143 -6.90 8.39 -10.85
CA PRO A 143 -6.76 7.69 -9.58
C PRO A 143 -8.06 7.83 -8.78
N ASP A 144 -9.13 7.18 -9.21
CA ASP A 144 -10.39 7.14 -8.47
C ASP A 144 -10.27 6.15 -7.31
N PRO A 145 -10.58 6.56 -6.06
CA PRO A 145 -10.47 5.72 -4.86
C PRO A 145 -11.49 4.56 -4.81
N GLY A 146 -12.18 4.27 -5.92
CA GLY A 146 -13.41 3.48 -5.94
C GLY A 146 -13.45 2.31 -6.90
N THR A 147 -12.33 1.85 -7.49
CA THR A 147 -12.37 0.62 -8.30
C THR A 147 -12.32 -0.62 -7.40
N LEU A 148 -13.45 -0.84 -6.74
CA LEU A 148 -13.92 -2.07 -6.13
C LEU A 148 -13.65 -3.27 -7.04
N ILE A 149 -12.71 -4.13 -6.65
CA ILE A 149 -12.82 -5.56 -6.93
C ILE A 149 -13.07 -6.26 -5.59
N ALA A 150 -14.36 -6.48 -5.31
CA ALA A 150 -14.88 -7.61 -4.55
C ALA A 150 -14.40 -7.82 -3.09
N VAL A 151 -14.29 -6.75 -2.30
CA VAL A 151 -14.61 -6.84 -0.86
C VAL A 151 -15.71 -5.80 -0.65
N GLY A 152 -16.90 -6.27 -0.30
CA GLY A 152 -18.04 -5.39 -0.05
C GLY A 152 -17.66 -4.29 0.94
N GLU A 153 -18.27 -3.13 0.79
CA GLU A 153 -18.20 -2.04 1.76
C GLU A 153 -18.33 -2.61 3.18
N PRO A 154 -17.33 -2.44 4.08
CA PRO A 154 -17.51 -2.77 5.48
C PRO A 154 -18.52 -1.78 6.04
N GLY A 155 -19.80 -2.18 6.03
CA GLY A 155 -20.94 -1.35 6.41
C GLY A 155 -22.30 -1.81 5.87
N VAL A 156 -22.38 -2.81 4.99
CA VAL A 156 -23.67 -3.35 4.49
C VAL A 156 -24.02 -4.69 5.18
N HIS A 157 -23.78 -4.75 6.49
CA HIS A 157 -24.63 -5.53 7.38
C HIS A 157 -25.38 -4.49 8.19
N GLY A 158 -26.64 -4.23 7.83
CA GLY A 158 -27.53 -3.53 8.74
C GLY A 158 -27.54 -4.31 10.05
N GLU A 159 -27.37 -3.60 11.17
CA GLU A 159 -27.50 -4.11 12.53
C GLU A 159 -28.95 -4.58 12.86
N ASP A 160 -29.73 -4.97 11.86
CA ASP A 160 -31.14 -5.32 11.95
C ASP A 160 -31.38 -6.85 12.02
N ASP A 161 -30.34 -7.67 11.87
CA ASP A 161 -30.42 -9.11 12.13
C ASP A 161 -30.28 -9.38 13.65
N ASP A 162 -31.23 -8.90 14.45
CA ASP A 162 -31.45 -9.43 15.79
C ASP A 162 -32.22 -10.76 15.68
N PRO A 163 -31.60 -11.93 15.97
CA PRO A 163 -32.28 -13.22 15.92
C PRO A 163 -33.45 -13.34 16.92
N ARG A 164 -33.69 -12.34 17.78
CA ARG A 164 -34.83 -12.28 18.70
C ARG A 164 -36.10 -11.71 18.08
N ALA A 165 -36.01 -10.90 17.01
CA ALA A 165 -37.17 -10.32 16.35
C ALA A 165 -38.07 -11.38 15.67
N SER A 166 -37.53 -12.58 15.39
CA SER A 166 -38.26 -13.69 14.78
C SER A 166 -39.24 -14.40 15.73
N TYR A 167 -39.11 -14.20 17.06
CA TYR A 167 -39.96 -14.85 18.05
C TYR A 167 -41.08 -13.96 18.60
N GLU A 168 -41.00 -12.64 18.40
CA GLU A 168 -42.01 -11.69 18.86
C GLU A 168 -43.18 -11.51 17.88
N GLY A 169 -43.04 -11.93 16.62
CA GLY A 169 -44.08 -11.79 15.58
C GLY A 169 -45.22 -12.82 15.60
N GLN A 170 -45.20 -13.81 16.50
CA GLN A 170 -46.17 -14.92 16.48
C GLN A 170 -47.19 -14.89 17.63
N ALA A 171 -47.17 -13.88 18.48
CA ALA A 171 -47.99 -13.82 19.69
C ALA A 171 -48.85 -12.54 19.79
N ASP A 172 -49.49 -12.09 18.70
CA ASP A 172 -50.55 -11.08 18.84
C ASP A 172 -51.63 -11.14 17.75
N HIS A 173 -52.35 -12.26 17.72
CA HIS A 173 -53.71 -12.30 17.17
C HIS A 173 -54.66 -12.79 18.25
N GLY A 174 -55.02 -11.89 19.16
CA GLY A 174 -56.10 -12.11 20.11
C GLY A 174 -56.40 -10.86 20.92
N GLN A 175 -57.65 -10.39 20.81
CA GLN A 175 -58.34 -9.51 21.76
C GLN A 175 -58.31 -7.98 21.49
N THR A 176 -59.30 -7.53 20.72
CA THR A 176 -59.94 -6.22 20.88
C THR A 176 -60.52 -6.02 22.29
N ARG A 177 -60.21 -4.89 22.95
CA ARG A 177 -61.11 -3.99 23.72
C ARG A 177 -60.36 -3.20 24.81
N GLY A 178 -60.62 -1.90 24.88
CA GLY A 178 -60.70 -1.16 26.14
C GLY A 178 -59.58 -0.15 26.42
N ASP A 179 -59.99 1.13 26.44
CA ASP A 179 -59.61 2.15 27.42
C ASP A 179 -58.40 3.07 27.12
N ASP A 180 -58.73 4.25 26.56
CA ASP A 180 -58.04 5.52 26.81
C ASP A 180 -58.01 5.79 28.33
N VAL A 181 -56.84 6.13 28.92
CA VAL A 181 -56.59 7.30 29.81
C VAL A 181 -55.08 7.41 30.12
N GLY A 182 -54.47 8.51 29.68
CA GLY A 182 -53.53 9.32 30.47
C GLY A 182 -52.05 8.97 30.46
N HIS A 183 -51.22 9.80 29.79
CA HIS A 183 -49.87 10.17 30.25
C HIS A 183 -49.29 11.41 29.51
N ASP A 184 -50.14 12.39 29.16
CA ASP A 184 -49.76 13.59 28.37
C ASP A 184 -49.26 14.80 29.20
N GLY A 185 -48.85 14.58 30.45
CA GLY A 185 -48.62 15.66 31.42
C GLY A 185 -47.18 16.13 31.67
N LEU A 186 -46.14 15.47 31.15
CA LEU A 186 -44.77 15.66 31.68
C LEU A 186 -43.69 16.04 30.66
N ARG A 187 -44.01 16.27 29.39
CA ARG A 187 -43.02 16.67 28.36
C ARG A 187 -43.11 18.11 27.85
N ARG A 188 -44.06 18.91 28.32
CA ARG A 188 -44.20 20.32 27.88
C ARG A 188 -43.38 21.33 28.70
N GLU A 189 -42.92 21.00 29.92
CA GLU A 189 -42.20 21.99 30.75
C GLU A 189 -40.67 22.04 30.55
N VAL A 190 -40.08 21.11 29.79
CA VAL A 190 -38.61 21.04 29.60
C VAL A 190 -38.15 21.70 28.29
N GLY A 191 -39.05 21.84 27.29
CA GLY A 191 -38.73 22.45 26.00
C GLY A 191 -38.64 23.98 26.03
N GLU A 192 -39.39 24.64 26.92
CA GLU A 192 -39.59 26.10 26.85
C GLU A 192 -38.55 26.93 27.61
N ARG A 193 -37.64 26.30 28.36
CA ARG A 193 -36.60 26.99 29.16
C ARG A 193 -35.23 27.08 28.49
N ARG A 194 -35.04 26.46 27.32
CA ARG A 194 -33.74 26.47 26.61
C ARG A 194 -33.63 27.54 25.53
N ASP A 195 -34.74 28.03 24.98
CA ASP A 195 -34.70 29.03 23.92
C ASP A 195 -34.63 30.48 24.44
N SER A 196 -34.87 30.71 25.73
CA SER A 196 -34.91 32.07 26.32
C SER A 196 -33.56 32.65 26.75
N ASP A 197 -32.47 31.88 26.70
CA ASP A 197 -31.14 32.32 27.18
C ASP A 197 -30.18 32.78 26.08
N ASP A 198 -30.43 32.45 24.80
CA ASP A 198 -29.52 32.79 23.70
C ASP A 198 -29.76 34.20 23.11
N ASP A 199 -30.99 34.71 23.21
CA ASP A 199 -31.37 36.03 22.67
C ASP A 199 -30.83 37.23 23.49
N ARG A 200 -30.24 37.01 24.67
CA ARG A 200 -29.74 38.10 25.54
C ARG A 200 -28.27 38.47 25.34
N ARG A 201 -27.53 37.81 24.46
CA ARG A 201 -26.08 38.06 24.28
C ARG A 201 -25.68 38.84 23.02
N GLY A 202 -26.64 39.26 22.19
CA GLY A 202 -26.36 39.89 20.89
C GLY A 202 -26.41 41.42 20.79
N ASN A 203 -26.72 42.18 21.84
CA ASN A 203 -27.10 43.61 21.68
C ASN A 203 -26.38 44.62 22.59
N ILE A 204 -25.04 44.62 22.62
CA ILE A 204 -24.27 45.75 23.18
C ILE A 204 -23.13 46.11 22.21
N GLY A 205 -23.39 47.11 21.37
CA GLY A 205 -22.42 47.65 20.42
C GLY A 205 -22.98 48.74 19.51
N GLY A 206 -23.60 49.79 20.09
CA GLY A 206 -23.78 51.07 19.38
C GLY A 206 -22.41 51.70 19.11
N GLY A 207 -22.12 52.37 17.99
CA GLY A 207 -22.91 53.41 17.32
C GLY A 207 -22.18 54.75 17.54
N GLY A 208 -21.49 55.28 16.53
CA GLY A 208 -20.77 56.55 16.64
C GLY A 208 -20.15 57.00 15.31
N SER A 209 -20.74 58.04 14.73
CA SER A 209 -20.46 58.67 13.44
C SER A 209 -19.27 59.65 13.49
N HIS A 210 -18.47 59.73 12.41
CA HIS A 210 -18.02 61.03 11.88
C HIS A 210 -17.51 60.92 10.44
N ARG A 211 -17.96 61.88 9.63
CA ARG A 211 -17.70 62.10 8.21
C ARG A 211 -16.97 63.45 8.13
N GLY A 212 -15.82 63.52 7.48
CA GLY A 212 -15.07 64.77 7.29
C GLY A 212 -13.84 64.55 6.42
N ASP A 213 -13.79 65.27 5.30
CA ASP A 213 -12.95 65.14 4.10
C ASP A 213 -11.52 65.77 4.26
N PRO A 214 -10.74 66.13 3.21
CA PRO A 214 -9.38 65.62 3.01
C PRO A 214 -8.28 66.71 3.04
N THR A 215 -7.01 66.31 3.15
CA THR A 215 -5.81 66.94 2.54
C THR A 215 -4.58 66.11 2.89
#